data_AF-A0A1G2B285-F1
#
_entry.id   AF-A0A1G2B285-F1
#
_cell.length_a   1.000
_cell.length_b   1.000
_cell.length_c   1.000
_cell.angle_alpha   90.00
_cell.angle_beta   90.00
_cell.angle_gamma   90.00
#
_symmetry.space_group_name_H-M   'P 1'
#
loop_
_entity.id
_entity.type
_entity.pdbx_description
1 polymer ?
#
loop_
_entity_poly.entity_id
_entity_poly.type
_entity_poly.pdbx_seq_one_letter_code
_entity_poly.pdbx_strand_id
1 'polypeptide(L)'
;MFLLIKKIHRALVWIIITLGLVMGGTGLLLKFPAFADSYFSFFVPVQIRYLHNQISVYFSIALALMMITGIWMYIYPAWTGWQHRHGQRNDH
;
A
#
# COMPACT_ATOMS: atom_id res chain seq x y z
N MET A 1 -12.57 18.08 -4.61
CA MET A 1 -12.00 16.76 -4.98
C MET A 1 -10.76 16.36 -4.17
N PHE A 2 -9.83 17.27 -3.87
CA PHE A 2 -8.59 16.96 -3.13
C PHE A 2 -8.79 16.33 -1.73
N LEU A 3 -9.80 16.77 -0.98
CA LEU A 3 -10.11 16.22 0.35
C LEU A 3 -10.58 14.76 0.31
N LEU A 4 -11.26 14.34 -0.76
CA LEU A 4 -11.70 12.95 -0.94
C LEU A 4 -10.50 12.05 -1.25
N ILE A 5 -9.60 12.48 -2.14
CA ILE A 5 -8.37 11.75 -2.47
C ILE A 5 -7.51 11.55 -1.23
N LYS A 6 -7.40 12.58 -0.38
CA LYS A 6 -6.64 12.50 0.88
C LYS A 6 -7.24 11.51 1.88
N LYS A 7 -8.57 11.44 1.98
CA LYS A 7 -9.27 10.43 2.80
C LYS A 7 -9.07 9.01 2.26
N ILE A 8 -9.23 8.82 0.95
CA ILE A 8 -9.04 7.52 0.28
C ILE A 8 -7.60 7.05 0.42
N HIS A 9 -6.62 7.92 0.20
CA HIS A 9 -5.20 7.60 0.37
C HIS A 9 -4.90 7.17 1.81
N ARG A 10 -5.41 7.88 2.82
CA ARG A 10 -5.25 7.49 4.23
C ARG A 10 -5.91 6.15 4.54
N ALA A 11 -7.07 5.83 3.95
CA ALA A 11 -7.69 4.51 4.10
C ALA A 11 -6.86 3.40 3.43
N LEU A 12 -6.32 3.64 2.23
CA LEU A 12 -5.42 2.71 1.55
C LEU A 12 -4.15 2.42 2.37
N VAL A 13 -3.59 3.43 3.04
CA VAL A 13 -2.43 3.26 3.91
C VAL A 13 -2.73 2.27 5.04
N TRP A 14 -3.88 2.40 5.70
CA TRP A 14 -4.28 1.45 6.75
C TRP A 14 -4.42 0.02 6.21
N ILE A 15 -5.04 -0.13 5.05
CA ILE A 15 -5.21 -1.44 4.39
C ILE A 15 -3.84 -2.06 4.06
N ILE A 16 -2.92 -1.28 3.50
CA ILE A 16 -1.55 -1.75 3.17
C ILE A 16 -0.79 -2.14 4.44
N ILE A 17 -0.89 -1.36 5.52
CA ILE A 17 -0.22 -1.71 6.79
C ILE A 17 -0.73 -3.05 7.31
N THR A 18 -2.05 -3.26 7.31
CA THR A 18 -2.63 -4.53 7.77
C THR A 18 -2.26 -5.71 6.87
N LEU A 19 -2.33 -5.54 5.56
CA LEU A 19 -1.96 -6.59 4.61
C LEU A 19 -0.45 -6.88 4.65
N GLY A 20 0.38 -5.85 4.80
CA GLY A 20 1.83 -5.97 4.90
C GLY A 20 2.28 -6.69 6.16
N LEU A 21 1.61 -6.47 7.30
CA LEU A 21 1.86 -7.23 8.53
C LEU A 21 1.57 -8.73 8.33
N VAL A 22 0.45 -9.07 7.70
CA VAL A 22 0.06 -10.47 7.43
C VAL A 22 0.99 -11.10 6.39
N MET A 23 1.35 -10.37 5.32
CA MET A 23 2.28 -10.82 4.29
C MET A 23 3.70 -11.02 4.85
N GLY A 24 4.16 -10.11 5.71
CA GLY A 24 5.42 -10.22 6.41
C GLY A 24 5.44 -11.42 7.35
N GLY A 25 4.38 -11.62 8.12
CA GLY A 25 4.23 -12.78 9.00
C GLY A 25 4.25 -14.11 8.25
N THR A 26 3.47 -14.23 7.18
CA THR A 26 3.47 -15.44 6.33
C THR A 26 4.80 -15.68 5.63
N GLY A 27 5.52 -14.62 5.22
CA GLY A 27 6.85 -14.72 4.64
C GLY A 27 7.92 -15.19 5.64
N LEU A 28 7.85 -14.71 6.89
CA LEU A 28 8.73 -15.17 7.97
C LEU A 28 8.47 -16.63 8.33
N LEU A 29 7.21 -17.05 8.39
CA LEU A 29 6.82 -18.45 8.61
C LEU A 29 7.36 -19.39 7.52
N LEU A 30 7.37 -18.94 6.25
CA LEU A 30 7.97 -19.70 5.16
C LEU A 30 9.50 -19.74 5.23
N LYS A 31 10.14 -18.65 5.67
CA LYS A 31 11.60 -18.57 5.81
C LYS A 31 12.12 -19.44 6.95
N PHE A 32 11.35 -19.57 8.03
CA PHE A 32 11.74 -20.31 9.23
C PHE A 32 10.78 -21.48 9.52
N PRO A 33 10.86 -22.58 8.76
CA PRO A 33 9.95 -23.72 8.92
C PRO A 33 10.00 -24.35 10.31
N ALA A 34 11.14 -24.27 11.01
CA ALA A 34 11.27 -24.77 12.39
C ALA A 34 10.33 -24.05 13.39
N PHE A 35 10.05 -22.76 13.18
CA PHE A 35 9.08 -22.02 14.00
C PHE A 35 7.63 -22.35 13.59
N ALA A 36 7.39 -22.59 12.30
CA ALA A 36 6.08 -22.99 11.81
C ALA A 36 5.68 -24.38 12.33
N ASP A 37 6.60 -25.36 12.33
CA ASP A 37 6.33 -26.70 12.87
C ASP A 37 6.07 -26.66 14.39
N SER A 38 6.80 -25.82 15.12
CA SER A 38 6.71 -25.76 16.59
C SER A 38 5.45 -25.06 17.11
N TYR A 39 4.95 -24.03 16.42
CA TYR A 39 3.79 -23.24 16.87
C TYR A 39 2.52 -23.47 16.03
N PHE A 40 2.66 -23.95 14.80
CA PHE A 40 1.59 -24.06 13.81
C PHE A 40 1.60 -25.42 13.11
N SER A 41 1.70 -26.50 13.89
CA SER A 41 1.59 -27.89 13.38
C SER A 41 0.31 -28.16 12.57
N PHE A 42 -0.73 -27.33 12.70
CA PHE A 42 -1.97 -27.41 11.91
C PHE A 42 -1.84 -26.92 10.46
N PHE A 43 -0.86 -26.07 10.14
CA PHE A 43 -0.75 -25.49 8.80
C PHE A 43 0.32 -26.21 7.98
N VAL A 44 -0.13 -26.91 6.94
CA VAL A 44 0.79 -27.53 5.97
C VAL A 44 1.57 -26.42 5.26
N PRO A 45 2.90 -26.51 5.10
CA PRO A 45 3.72 -25.48 4.44
C PRO A 45 3.20 -25.04 3.07
N VAL A 46 2.53 -25.95 2.36
CA VAL A 46 1.87 -25.71 1.07
C VAL A 46 0.72 -24.69 1.19
N GLN A 47 -0.07 -24.76 2.26
CA GLN A 47 -1.20 -23.84 2.49
C GLN A 47 -0.71 -22.43 2.81
N ILE A 48 0.34 -22.31 3.63
CA ILE A 48 0.99 -21.02 3.93
C ILE A 48 1.54 -20.40 2.65
N ARG A 49 2.15 -21.20 1.77
CA ARG A 49 2.69 -20.73 0.49
C ARG A 49 1.58 -20.24 -0.46
N TYR A 50 0.46 -20.96 -0.53
CA TYR A 50 -0.69 -20.54 -1.33
C TYR A 50 -1.28 -19.23 -0.79
N LEU A 51 -1.48 -19.14 0.53
CA LEU A 51 -2.00 -17.94 1.18
C LEU A 51 -1.08 -16.74 1.00
N HIS A 52 0.22 -16.91 1.21
CA HIS A 52 1.22 -15.86 0.99
C HIS A 52 1.20 -15.35 -0.45
N ASN A 53 1.08 -16.24 -1.44
CA ASN A 53 1.05 -15.85 -2.84
C ASN A 53 -0.22 -15.06 -3.21
N GLN A 54 -1.38 -15.48 -2.72
CA GLN A 54 -2.64 -14.75 -2.93
C GLN A 54 -2.58 -13.35 -2.29
N ILE A 55 -2.16 -13.27 -1.03
CA ILE A 55 -2.04 -12.00 -0.29
C ILE A 55 -1.01 -11.08 -0.98
N SER A 56 0.10 -11.63 -1.49
CA SER A 56 1.12 -10.88 -2.23
C SER A 56 0.56 -10.13 -3.43
N VAL A 57 -0.30 -10.78 -4.22
CA VAL A 57 -0.94 -10.16 -5.39
C VAL A 57 -1.83 -9.00 -4.98
N TYR A 58 -2.71 -9.21 -3.99
CA TYR A 58 -3.60 -8.15 -3.49
C TYR A 58 -2.82 -6.99 -2.86
N PHE A 59 -1.76 -7.29 -2.10
CA PHE A 59 -0.88 -6.30 -1.50
C PHE A 59 -0.18 -5.46 -2.58
N SER A 60 0.35 -6.10 -3.62
CA SER A 60 1.05 -5.41 -4.72
C SER A 60 0.12 -4.45 -5.48
N ILE A 61 -1.12 -4.87 -5.74
CA ILE A 61 -2.14 -4.02 -6.38
C ILE A 61 -2.48 -2.83 -5.46
N ALA A 62 -2.71 -3.07 -4.17
CA ALA A 62 -2.99 -2.02 -3.21
C ALA A 62 -1.84 -1.00 -3.14
N LEU A 63 -0.60 -1.47 -3.14
CA LEU A 63 0.62 -0.64 -3.12
C LEU A 63 0.73 0.22 -4.39
N ALA A 64 0.45 -0.35 -5.56
CA ALA A 64 0.41 0.39 -6.81
C ALA A 64 -0.65 1.51 -6.80
N LEU A 65 -1.85 1.22 -6.30
CA LEU A 65 -2.91 2.23 -6.14
C LEU A 65 -2.53 3.32 -5.14
N MET A 66 -1.84 2.97 -4.05
CA MET A 66 -1.34 3.95 -3.08
C MET A 66 -0.26 4.84 -3.69
N MET A 67 0.64 4.27 -4.49
CA MET A 67 1.63 5.03 -5.24
C MET A 67 0.97 6.04 -6.19
N ILE A 68 -0.03 5.60 -6.97
CA ILE A 68 -0.77 6.48 -7.90
C ILE A 68 -1.46 7.61 -7.12
N THR A 69 -2.19 7.29 -6.05
CA THR A 69 -2.88 8.30 -5.24
C THR A 69 -1.92 9.26 -4.53
N GLY A 70 -0.75 8.78 -4.09
CA GLY A 70 0.31 9.60 -3.49
C GLY A 70 0.93 10.56 -4.50
N ILE A 71 1.27 10.08 -5.71
CA ILE A 71 1.76 10.91 -6.82
C ILE A 71 0.72 11.98 -7.18
N TRP A 72 -0.56 11.61 -7.28
CA TRP A 72 -1.63 12.55 -7.56
C TRP A 72 -1.74 13.64 -6.48
N MET A 73 -1.60 13.26 -5.22
CA MET A 73 -1.61 14.19 -4.09
C MET A 73 -0.41 15.14 -4.09
N TYR A 74 0.73 14.73 -4.66
CA TYR A 74 1.92 15.55 -4.79
C TYR A 74 1.84 16.52 -5.99
N ILE A 75 1.37 16.05 -7.14
CA ILE A 75 1.29 16.86 -8.38
C ILE A 75 0.21 17.94 -8.25
N TYR A 76 -0.95 17.65 -7.67
CA TYR A 76 -2.08 18.58 -7.59
C TYR A 76 -1.75 19.94 -6.92
N PRO A 77 -1.13 20.00 -5.72
CA PRO A 77 -0.72 21.27 -5.11
C PRO A 77 0.42 21.96 -5.88
N ALA A 78 1.32 21.19 -6.51
CA ALA A 78 2.36 21.76 -7.36
C ALA A 78 1.75 22.48 -8.57
N TRP A 79 0.76 21.88 -9.21
CA TRP A 79 0.07 22.44 -10.38
C TRP A 79 -0.79 23.65 -10.02
N THR A 80 -1.60 23.57 -8.95
CA THR A 80 -2.40 24.72 -8.48
C THR A 80 -1.53 25.86 -7.97
N GLY A 81 -0.42 25.57 -7.27
CA GLY A 81 0.56 26.58 -6.87
C GLY A 81 1.27 27.24 -8.06
N TRP A 82 1.52 26.50 -9.15
CA TRP A 82 2.08 27.04 -10.38
C TRP A 82 1.10 27.98 -11.09
N GLN A 83 -0.18 27.62 -11.14
CA GLN A 83 -1.25 28.47 -11.70
C GLN A 83 -1.38 29.81 -10.95
N HIS A 84 -1.31 29.81 -9.62
CA HIS A 84 -1.35 31.06 -8.84
C HIS A 84 -0.15 31.99 -9.13
N ARG A 85 1.05 31.43 -9.37
CA ARG A 85 2.25 32.25 -9.68
C ARG A 85 2.25 32.82 -11.09
N HIS A 86 1.68 32.11 -12.07
CA HIS A 86 1.62 32.59 -13.46
C HIS A 86 0.38 33.44 -13.76
N GLY A 87 -0.72 33.28 -13.00
CA GLY A 87 -1.88 34.15 -13.11
C GLY A 87 -1.60 35.60 -12.69
N GLN A 88 -0.84 35.81 -11.61
CA GLN A 88 -0.48 37.17 -11.15
C GLN A 88 0.50 37.92 -12.06
N ARG A 89 1.09 37.26 -13.06
CA ARG A 89 2.09 37.88 -13.96
C ARG A 89 1.46 38.56 -15.17
N ASN A 90 0.18 38.35 -15.44
CA ASN A 90 -0.53 38.92 -16.60
C ASN A 90 -1.40 40.14 -16.24
N ASP A 91 -1.45 40.52 -14.95
CA ASP A 91 -2.24 41.64 -14.45
C ASP A 91 -1.40 42.90 -14.17
N HIS A 92 -0.16 42.94 -14.66
CA HIS A 92 0.77 44.07 -14.51
C HIS A 92 1.26 44.59 -15.87
#